data_AF-A0A9D4YC74-F1
#
_entry.id   AF-A0A9D4YC74-F1
#
_cell.length_a   1.000
_cell.length_b   1.000
_cell.length_c   1.000
_cell.angle_alpha   90.00
_cell.angle_beta   90.00
_cell.angle_gamma   90.00
#
_symmetry.space_group_name_H-M   'P 1'
#
loop_
_entity.id
_entity.type
_entity.pdbx_description
1 polymer ?
#
loop_
_entity_poly.entity_id
_entity_poly.type
_entity_poly.pdbx_seq_one_letter_code
_entity_poly.pdbx_strand_id
1 'polypeptide(L)'
;MANDTPSCDFHNKRLGLLKDQVHLVKRKDSNRYEIAAIQDQLSFEKGFFIVIRACQLLAQKNDGIILVGVAGPSGAGKTIFTEKILNFMPSVAVISMDNYNDASRIVDGNFDDPRLTDYDTLLQNLQDLKEGKTVQVPIYDFKSSSRVGYRTVEPPTSNIVIIEGIYALSEKLRTLLDLRVSVTGGVHLDLVKRVIRDIQRAGQEPEEIIHQISETVYPMYKAFIEPDLKTAHIKITNKFNPFTGFQSPTYILKSAKNVAVDQIKAVLSEDCLETTEQTYDIYLLPPGEDPETCQSYLRMRNKDGKYSLMFEEWVTDNPFVISPRITFEVSVRLLGGLMALGYTIATILKRNSHVFSDDKVCVKLDWLEQLNRHYVQVQGRDRLVLKEIGDQLGLEGSYIPRTYIEQIQLERLVNEVMALPDDLKTKLSLDEDLVSSPKEALSRASADRVAMRNENMRSGLSQSYTNQRDKNAAKVNGYFTNNRGFDERNSDSSTTQLNQVIPITCDNSYFM
;
A
#
# COMPACT_ATOMS: atom_id res chain seq x y z
N MET A 1 -24.52 -24.26 -49.36
CA MET A 1 -24.01 -25.50 -48.74
C MET A 1 -22.52 -25.54 -49.00
N ALA A 2 -21.57 -25.63 -48.08
CA ALA A 2 -21.55 -25.65 -46.62
C ALA A 2 -20.15 -25.15 -46.18
N ASN A 3 -19.98 -24.97 -44.87
CA ASN A 3 -18.96 -24.21 -44.14
C ASN A 3 -17.52 -24.79 -44.10
N ASP A 4 -16.66 -23.99 -43.46
CA ASP A 4 -15.55 -24.31 -42.52
C ASP A 4 -14.14 -23.99 -43.08
N THR A 5 -13.25 -23.20 -42.46
CA THR A 5 -13.12 -22.52 -41.16
C THR A 5 -11.95 -21.50 -41.30
N PRO A 6 -11.92 -20.32 -40.66
CA PRO A 6 -10.71 -19.48 -40.63
C PRO A 6 -9.82 -19.85 -39.44
N SER A 7 -8.58 -20.25 -39.71
CA SER A 7 -7.56 -20.52 -38.70
C SER A 7 -7.17 -19.24 -37.96
N CYS A 8 -7.19 -19.33 -36.64
CA CYS A 8 -6.91 -18.26 -35.69
C CYS A 8 -5.39 -18.07 -35.54
N ASP A 9 -4.78 -17.17 -36.30
CA ASP A 9 -3.40 -16.75 -36.09
C ASP A 9 -3.34 -15.61 -35.06
N PHE A 10 -3.19 -15.98 -33.79
CA PHE A 10 -2.72 -15.08 -32.73
C PHE A 10 -1.24 -14.74 -32.97
N HIS A 11 -0.99 -13.79 -33.87
CA HIS A 11 0.30 -13.13 -33.93
C HIS A 11 0.52 -12.31 -32.65
N ASN A 12 1.51 -12.73 -31.87
CA ASN A 12 2.21 -11.94 -30.85
C ASN A 12 2.48 -10.51 -31.38
N LYS A 13 1.56 -9.58 -31.08
CA LYS A 13 1.78 -8.16 -31.32
C LYS A 13 2.87 -7.71 -30.34
N ARG A 14 3.99 -7.23 -30.89
CA ARG A 14 4.92 -6.32 -30.20
C ARG A 14 4.11 -5.42 -29.27
N LEU A 15 4.46 -5.34 -27.99
CA LEU A 15 3.92 -4.33 -27.08
C LEU A 15 4.08 -2.97 -27.77
N GLY A 16 2.97 -2.44 -28.29
CA GLY A 16 2.91 -1.18 -29.00
C GLY A 16 3.34 -0.04 -28.07
N LEU A 17 3.58 1.13 -28.66
CA LEU A 17 3.81 2.35 -27.90
C LEU A 17 2.66 2.53 -26.89
N LEU A 18 2.87 3.19 -25.74
CA LEU A 18 1.82 3.39 -24.72
C LEU A 18 0.48 3.87 -25.31
N LYS A 19 0.53 4.68 -26.38
CA LYS A 19 -0.63 5.17 -27.14
C LYS A 19 -1.49 4.08 -27.79
N ASP A 20 -0.91 2.93 -28.11
CA ASP A 20 -1.55 1.81 -28.82
C ASP A 20 -2.27 0.87 -27.84
N GLN A 21 -2.14 1.07 -26.53
CA GLN A 21 -2.79 0.26 -25.49
C GLN A 21 -4.23 0.70 -25.22
N VAL A 22 -4.63 1.88 -25.69
CA VAL A 22 -5.97 2.43 -25.47
C VAL A 22 -6.83 2.15 -26.70
N HIS A 23 -7.83 1.28 -26.54
CA HIS A 23 -8.76 0.92 -27.60
C HIS A 23 -10.18 1.33 -27.25
N LEU A 24 -10.87 1.94 -28.23
CA LEU A 24 -12.28 2.26 -28.11
C LEU A 24 -13.13 1.05 -28.54
N VAL A 25 -14.20 0.82 -27.80
CA VAL A 25 -15.21 -0.20 -28.07
C VAL A 25 -16.57 0.48 -28.10
N LYS A 26 -17.40 0.17 -29.09
CA LYS A 26 -18.77 0.70 -29.15
C LYS A 26 -19.62 -0.01 -28.11
N ARG A 27 -20.38 0.75 -27.29
CA ARG A 27 -21.32 0.17 -26.33
C ARG A 27 -22.41 -0.60 -27.05
N LYS A 28 -22.83 -1.73 -26.47
CA LYS A 28 -23.90 -2.57 -27.03
C LYS A 28 -25.25 -1.85 -27.06
N ASP A 29 -25.51 -1.02 -26.05
CA ASP A 29 -26.83 -0.43 -25.81
C ASP A 29 -26.90 1.08 -26.13
N SER A 30 -25.83 1.65 -26.72
CA SER A 30 -25.81 3.08 -27.08
C SER A 30 -24.89 3.37 -28.27
N ASN A 31 -25.07 4.52 -28.91
CA ASN A 31 -24.15 4.99 -29.94
C ASN A 31 -22.84 5.59 -29.40
N ARG A 32 -22.60 5.49 -28.08
CA ARG A 32 -21.36 5.95 -27.44
C ARG A 32 -20.28 4.87 -27.44
N TYR A 33 -19.04 5.33 -27.42
CA TYR A 33 -17.84 4.52 -27.26
C TYR A 33 -17.38 4.53 -25.80
N GLU A 34 -16.77 3.43 -25.39
CA GLU A 34 -16.08 3.27 -24.11
C GLU A 34 -14.66 2.73 -24.35
N ILE A 35 -13.86 2.69 -23.31
CA ILE A 35 -12.48 2.19 -23.38
C ILE A 35 -12.46 0.70 -23.02
N ALA A 36 -11.82 -0.11 -23.85
CA ALA A 36 -11.57 -1.51 -23.55
C ALA A 36 -10.76 -1.63 -22.25
N ALA A 37 -11.16 -2.55 -21.37
CA ALA A 37 -10.46 -2.76 -20.12
C ALA A 37 -9.02 -3.24 -20.37
N ILE A 38 -8.06 -2.53 -19.78
CA ILE A 38 -6.64 -2.91 -19.76
C ILE A 38 -6.47 -3.87 -18.58
N GLN A 39 -6.02 -5.09 -18.86
CA GLN A 39 -5.88 -6.14 -17.85
C GLN A 39 -4.72 -5.86 -16.89
N ASP A 40 -3.62 -5.31 -17.41
CA ASP A 40 -2.41 -5.04 -16.63
C ASP A 40 -2.59 -3.83 -15.70
N GLN A 41 -2.06 -3.94 -14.49
CA GLN A 41 -1.93 -2.80 -13.59
C GLN A 41 -0.82 -1.86 -14.07
N LEU A 42 -1.14 -0.57 -14.15
CA LEU A 42 -0.22 0.46 -14.60
C LEU A 42 0.41 1.20 -13.41
N SER A 43 1.66 1.61 -13.53
CA SER A 43 2.25 2.54 -12.56
C SER A 43 1.54 3.90 -12.61
N PHE A 44 1.62 4.68 -11.52
CA PHE A 44 1.02 6.02 -11.43
C PHE A 44 1.29 6.90 -12.66
N GLU A 45 2.55 6.99 -13.10
CA GLU A 45 2.94 7.80 -14.27
C GLU A 45 2.40 7.25 -15.59
N LYS A 46 2.49 5.93 -15.82
CA LYS A 46 1.94 5.32 -17.05
C LYS A 46 0.42 5.45 -17.10
N GLY A 47 -0.24 5.20 -15.98
CA GLY A 47 -1.68 5.35 -15.80
C GLY A 47 -2.14 6.77 -16.09
N PHE A 48 -1.40 7.78 -15.61
CA PHE A 48 -1.67 9.18 -15.92
C PHE A 48 -1.73 9.45 -17.43
N PHE A 49 -0.69 9.08 -18.20
CA PHE A 49 -0.69 9.30 -19.65
C PHE A 49 -1.80 8.53 -20.37
N ILE A 50 -2.09 7.31 -19.93
CA ILE A 50 -3.13 6.46 -20.51
C ILE A 50 -4.53 7.04 -20.26
N VAL A 51 -4.80 7.57 -19.06
CA VAL A 51 -6.09 8.23 -18.74
C VAL A 51 -6.26 9.50 -19.56
N ILE A 52 -5.24 10.36 -19.67
CA ILE A 52 -5.30 11.55 -20.54
C ILE A 52 -5.63 11.15 -21.98
N ARG A 53 -4.96 10.13 -22.51
CA ARG A 53 -5.22 9.65 -23.87
C ARG A 53 -6.64 9.10 -24.04
N ALA A 54 -7.13 8.35 -23.06
CA ALA A 54 -8.48 7.83 -23.04
C ALA A 54 -9.52 8.95 -23.04
N CYS A 55 -9.36 9.98 -22.20
CA CYS A 55 -10.23 11.14 -22.16
C CYS A 55 -10.28 11.87 -23.52
N GLN A 56 -9.12 12.09 -24.15
CA GLN A 56 -9.04 12.72 -25.47
C GLN A 56 -9.77 11.90 -26.55
N LEU A 57 -9.59 10.58 -26.56
CA LEU A 57 -10.23 9.71 -27.54
C LEU A 57 -11.75 9.65 -27.37
N LEU A 58 -12.23 9.62 -26.11
CA LEU A 58 -13.66 9.67 -25.81
C LEU A 58 -14.27 11.00 -26.23
N ALA A 59 -13.63 12.12 -25.89
CA ALA A 59 -14.11 13.46 -26.25
C ALA A 59 -14.11 13.70 -27.78
N GLN A 60 -13.25 13.00 -28.54
CA GLN A 60 -13.24 13.09 -30.02
C GLN A 60 -14.30 12.23 -30.70
N LYS A 61 -14.81 11.18 -30.03
CA LYS A 61 -15.68 10.16 -30.65
C LYS A 61 -17.11 10.18 -30.13
N ASN A 62 -17.32 10.70 -28.93
CA ASN A 62 -18.62 10.84 -28.33
C ASN A 62 -19.02 12.32 -28.32
N ASP A 63 -20.27 12.59 -28.68
CA ASP A 63 -20.86 13.91 -28.52
C ASP A 63 -21.30 14.15 -27.07
N GLY A 64 -21.26 15.42 -26.63
CA GLY A 64 -21.66 15.85 -25.29
C GLY A 64 -20.64 15.52 -24.20
N ILE A 65 -21.08 15.67 -22.94
CA ILE A 65 -20.22 15.47 -21.77
C ILE A 65 -19.77 14.00 -21.64
N ILE A 66 -18.48 13.83 -21.32
CA ILE A 66 -17.80 12.59 -20.96
C ILE A 66 -17.65 12.53 -19.44
N LEU A 67 -18.23 11.51 -18.81
CA LEU A 67 -18.10 11.30 -17.38
C LEU A 67 -16.99 10.29 -17.06
N VAL A 68 -16.03 10.70 -16.25
CA VAL A 68 -14.88 9.87 -15.85
C VAL A 68 -14.94 9.64 -14.34
N GLY A 69 -15.08 8.39 -13.92
CA GLY A 69 -15.03 8.01 -12.51
C GLY A 69 -13.61 7.62 -12.10
N VAL A 70 -13.12 8.20 -11.01
CA VAL A 70 -11.82 7.89 -10.39
C VAL A 70 -12.08 7.43 -8.95
N ALA A 71 -11.96 6.13 -8.71
CA ALA A 71 -12.17 5.54 -7.38
C ALA A 71 -10.93 4.82 -6.85
N GLY A 72 -11.00 4.44 -5.58
CA GLY A 72 -9.88 3.89 -4.82
C GLY A 72 -10.08 4.09 -3.33
N PRO A 73 -9.43 3.30 -2.47
CA PRO A 73 -9.54 3.47 -1.02
C PRO A 73 -9.02 4.84 -0.58
N SER A 74 -9.47 5.31 0.57
CA SER A 74 -8.91 6.50 1.20
C SER A 74 -7.38 6.35 1.35
N GLY A 75 -6.63 7.42 1.10
CA GLY A 75 -5.16 7.37 1.09
C GLY A 75 -4.50 6.89 -0.21
N ALA A 76 -5.25 6.33 -1.17
CA ALA A 76 -4.66 5.81 -2.42
C ALA A 76 -4.00 6.86 -3.37
N GLY A 77 -4.26 8.15 -3.12
CA GLY A 77 -3.74 9.24 -3.96
C GLY A 77 -4.64 9.61 -5.15
N LYS A 78 -5.93 9.29 -5.08
CA LYS A 78 -6.94 9.71 -6.07
C LYS A 78 -6.99 11.22 -6.27
N THR A 79 -7.08 11.98 -5.18
CA THR A 79 -7.15 13.45 -5.21
C THR A 79 -5.91 14.03 -5.89
N ILE A 80 -4.71 13.55 -5.54
CA ILE A 80 -3.43 13.93 -6.18
C ILE A 80 -3.43 13.57 -7.67
N PHE A 81 -3.94 12.38 -8.02
CA PHE A 81 -4.05 11.94 -9.41
C PHE A 81 -4.97 12.87 -10.22
N THR A 82 -6.13 13.22 -9.67
CA THR A 82 -7.09 14.13 -10.30
C THR A 82 -6.58 15.56 -10.39
N GLU A 83 -5.89 16.07 -9.36
CA GLU A 83 -5.20 17.37 -9.39
C GLU A 83 -4.14 17.42 -10.49
N LYS A 84 -3.35 16.35 -10.64
CA LYS A 84 -2.36 16.25 -11.73
C LYS A 84 -3.03 16.30 -13.11
N ILE A 85 -4.19 15.67 -13.26
CA ILE A 85 -4.99 15.75 -14.50
C ILE A 85 -5.50 17.17 -14.73
N LEU A 86 -6.06 17.82 -13.70
CA LEU A 86 -6.57 19.18 -13.78
C LEU A 86 -5.47 20.19 -14.17
N ASN A 87 -4.28 20.04 -13.58
CA ASN A 87 -3.12 20.89 -13.93
C ASN A 87 -2.66 20.70 -15.38
N PHE A 88 -2.79 19.49 -15.94
CA PHE A 88 -2.43 19.20 -17.32
C PHE A 88 -3.54 19.55 -18.33
N MET A 89 -4.81 19.43 -17.94
CA MET A 89 -5.98 19.80 -18.74
C MET A 89 -6.90 20.74 -17.94
N PRO A 90 -6.58 22.04 -17.82
CA PRO A 90 -7.35 22.99 -17.00
C PRO A 90 -8.81 23.16 -17.40
N SER A 91 -9.17 22.76 -18.61
CA SER A 91 -10.52 22.83 -19.17
C SER A 91 -11.47 21.72 -18.69
N VAL A 92 -11.02 20.78 -17.86
CA VAL A 92 -11.89 19.73 -17.28
C VAL A 92 -12.55 20.21 -15.99
N ALA A 93 -13.75 19.71 -15.70
CA ALA A 93 -14.39 19.94 -14.41
C ALA A 93 -14.13 18.77 -13.46
N VAL A 94 -13.90 19.05 -12.18
CA VAL A 94 -13.70 18.04 -11.13
C VAL A 94 -14.78 18.17 -10.07
N ILE A 95 -15.46 17.06 -9.79
CA ILE A 95 -16.46 16.90 -8.75
C ILE A 95 -15.95 15.86 -7.75
N SER A 96 -15.67 16.28 -6.52
CA SER A 96 -15.36 15.36 -5.44
C SER A 96 -16.65 14.88 -4.79
N MET A 97 -16.84 13.57 -4.66
CA MET A 97 -18.00 12.98 -4.01
C MET A 97 -18.05 13.27 -2.51
N ASP A 98 -16.90 13.51 -1.87
CA ASP A 98 -16.84 13.81 -0.44
C ASP A 98 -17.64 15.08 -0.11
N ASN A 99 -17.76 16.02 -1.06
CA ASN A 99 -18.58 17.21 -0.92
C ASN A 99 -20.08 16.92 -0.80
N TYR A 100 -20.53 15.77 -1.32
CA TYR A 100 -21.92 15.33 -1.28
C TYR A 100 -22.24 14.51 -0.03
N ASN A 101 -21.31 14.40 0.92
CA ASN A 101 -21.61 13.77 2.20
C ASN A 101 -22.65 14.58 2.99
N ASP A 102 -23.49 13.86 3.74
CA ASP A 102 -24.55 14.40 4.57
C ASP A 102 -24.48 13.73 5.94
N ALA A 103 -23.93 14.45 6.93
CA ALA A 103 -23.68 13.90 8.25
C ALA A 103 -24.94 13.47 9.01
N SER A 104 -26.13 13.95 8.61
CA SER A 104 -27.40 13.47 9.17
C SER A 104 -27.67 11.98 8.87
N ARG A 105 -26.93 11.40 7.90
CA ARG A 105 -27.05 10.00 7.46
C ARG A 105 -26.01 9.09 8.08
N ILE A 106 -25.17 9.59 8.99
CA ILE A 106 -24.18 8.78 9.70
C ILE A 106 -24.89 7.78 10.60
N VAL A 107 -24.54 6.51 10.46
CA VAL A 107 -25.00 5.42 11.32
C VAL A 107 -23.80 4.89 12.09
N ASP A 108 -23.89 4.80 13.41
CA ASP A 108 -22.85 4.26 14.30
C ASP A 108 -21.46 4.92 14.12
N GLY A 109 -21.42 6.21 13.78
CA GLY A 109 -20.15 6.93 13.54
C GLY A 109 -19.40 6.48 12.27
N ASN A 110 -20.05 5.77 11.35
CA ASN A 110 -19.45 5.25 10.14
C ASN A 110 -19.45 6.29 9.00
N PHE A 111 -18.30 6.95 8.81
CA PHE A 111 -18.06 7.92 7.74
C PHE A 111 -17.75 7.29 6.38
N ASP A 112 -17.63 5.96 6.28
CA ASP A 112 -17.43 5.24 5.03
C ASP A 112 -18.70 4.51 4.58
N ASP A 113 -19.84 4.66 5.28
CA ASP A 113 -21.11 4.05 4.88
C ASP A 113 -21.57 4.63 3.53
N PRO A 114 -21.92 3.80 2.52
CA PRO A 114 -22.43 4.29 1.24
C PRO A 114 -23.66 5.21 1.34
N ARG A 115 -24.43 5.13 2.43
CA ARG A 115 -25.61 5.98 2.68
C ARG A 115 -25.24 7.42 3.04
N LEU A 116 -24.00 7.68 3.43
CA LEU A 116 -23.50 9.02 3.75
C LEU A 116 -23.57 9.96 2.55
N THR A 117 -23.31 9.43 1.35
CA THR A 117 -23.32 10.23 0.12
C THR A 117 -24.75 10.48 -0.35
N ASP A 118 -25.07 11.76 -0.57
CA ASP A 118 -26.31 12.22 -1.19
C ASP A 118 -26.27 12.00 -2.71
N TYR A 119 -26.57 10.77 -3.11
CA TYR A 119 -26.61 10.39 -4.52
C TYR A 119 -27.67 11.15 -5.32
N ASP A 120 -28.77 11.56 -4.71
CA ASP A 120 -29.85 12.24 -5.42
C ASP A 120 -29.36 13.60 -5.94
N THR A 121 -28.75 14.41 -5.06
CA THR A 121 -28.15 15.69 -5.45
C THR A 121 -26.95 15.52 -6.39
N LEU A 122 -26.14 14.46 -6.21
CA LEU A 122 -25.02 14.17 -7.10
C LEU A 122 -25.50 13.82 -8.51
N LEU A 123 -26.43 12.87 -8.63
CA LEU A 123 -26.95 12.39 -9.92
C LEU A 123 -27.68 13.50 -10.67
N GLN A 124 -28.46 14.33 -9.97
CA GLN A 124 -29.12 15.48 -10.57
C GLN A 124 -28.10 16.46 -11.16
N ASN A 125 -27.06 16.83 -10.39
CA ASN A 125 -26.00 17.70 -10.90
C ASN A 125 -25.25 17.10 -12.10
N LEU A 126 -24.97 15.79 -12.09
CA LEU A 126 -24.33 15.13 -13.23
C LEU A 126 -25.22 15.15 -14.48
N GLN A 127 -26.54 14.98 -14.31
CA GLN A 127 -27.49 15.05 -15.40
C GLN A 127 -27.61 16.48 -15.95
N ASP A 128 -27.70 17.50 -15.09
CA ASP A 128 -27.76 18.90 -15.50
C ASP A 128 -26.48 19.33 -16.24
N LEU A 129 -25.30 18.88 -15.81
CA LEU A 129 -24.05 19.10 -16.55
C LEU A 129 -24.08 18.45 -17.94
N LYS A 130 -24.60 17.23 -18.06
CA LYS A 130 -24.77 16.56 -19.37
C LYS A 130 -25.72 17.31 -20.30
N GLU A 131 -26.68 18.04 -19.74
CA GLU A 131 -27.61 18.90 -20.46
C GLU A 131 -27.04 20.30 -20.74
N GLY A 132 -25.79 20.57 -20.36
CA GLY A 132 -25.13 21.86 -20.57
C GLY A 132 -25.59 22.96 -19.62
N LYS A 133 -26.12 22.59 -18.45
CA LYS A 133 -26.53 23.54 -17.41
C LYS A 133 -25.45 23.69 -16.34
N THR A 134 -25.39 24.89 -15.76
CA THR A 134 -24.57 25.19 -14.59
C THR A 134 -25.16 24.55 -13.33
N VAL A 135 -24.31 24.03 -12.45
CA VAL A 135 -24.72 23.30 -11.24
C VAL A 135 -24.12 23.88 -9.96
N GLN A 136 -24.76 23.60 -8.83
CA GLN A 136 -24.28 23.98 -7.51
C GLN A 136 -23.75 22.76 -6.77
N VAL A 137 -22.42 22.67 -6.67
CA VAL A 137 -21.74 21.59 -5.96
C VAL A 137 -21.59 22.00 -4.50
N PRO A 138 -22.08 21.22 -3.52
CA PRO A 138 -21.88 21.52 -2.11
C PRO A 138 -20.38 21.60 -1.75
N ILE A 139 -20.06 22.27 -0.65
CA ILE A 139 -18.72 22.30 -0.06
C ILE A 139 -18.83 21.65 1.32
N TYR A 140 -18.09 20.55 1.53
CA TYR A 140 -18.10 19.83 2.79
C TYR A 140 -16.86 20.18 3.63
N ASP A 141 -17.09 20.56 4.88
CA ASP A 141 -16.03 20.75 5.86
C ASP A 141 -15.92 19.51 6.76
N PHE A 142 -14.78 18.83 6.67
CA PHE A 142 -14.49 17.63 7.45
C PHE A 142 -14.29 17.92 8.94
N LYS A 143 -13.94 19.15 9.33
CA LYS A 143 -13.75 19.51 10.75
C LYS A 143 -15.09 19.63 11.46
N SER A 144 -16.02 20.39 10.89
CA SER A 144 -17.40 20.50 11.41
C SER A 144 -18.29 19.33 11.02
N SER A 145 -17.82 18.42 10.16
CA SER A 145 -18.61 17.34 9.57
C SER A 145 -19.92 17.83 8.94
N SER A 146 -19.89 18.96 8.23
CA SER A 146 -21.10 19.61 7.70
C SER A 146 -20.89 20.26 6.34
N ARG A 147 -21.98 20.53 5.62
CA ARG A 147 -21.94 21.31 4.38
C ARG A 147 -21.96 22.80 4.72
N VAL A 148 -20.96 23.55 4.26
CA VAL A 148 -20.74 24.96 4.63
C VAL A 148 -21.09 25.95 3.51
N GLY A 149 -21.46 25.45 2.33
CA GLY A 149 -21.83 26.30 1.20
C GLY A 149 -21.90 25.55 -0.12
N TYR A 150 -21.89 26.30 -1.22
CA TYR A 150 -21.92 25.76 -2.58
C TYR A 150 -20.90 26.47 -3.47
N ARG A 151 -20.36 25.72 -4.43
CA ARG A 151 -19.51 26.20 -5.53
C ARG A 151 -20.25 25.99 -6.84
N THR A 152 -20.41 27.06 -7.60
CA THR A 152 -20.92 27.00 -8.97
C THR A 152 -19.93 26.27 -9.88
N VAL A 153 -20.40 25.29 -10.64
CA VAL A 153 -19.63 24.59 -11.67
C VAL A 153 -20.36 24.72 -13.00
N GLU A 154 -19.69 25.33 -13.98
CA GLU A 154 -20.18 25.45 -15.35
C GLU A 154 -19.81 24.22 -16.18
N PRO A 155 -20.55 23.91 -17.25
CA PRO A 155 -20.17 22.86 -18.19
C PRO A 155 -18.77 23.10 -18.76
N PRO A 156 -17.84 22.13 -18.65
CA PRO A 156 -16.47 22.32 -19.10
C PRO A 156 -16.37 22.36 -20.62
N THR A 157 -15.56 23.28 -21.16
CA THR A 157 -15.32 23.39 -22.62
C THR A 157 -14.62 22.16 -23.22
N SER A 158 -13.93 21.38 -22.39
CA SER A 158 -13.35 20.09 -22.79
C SER A 158 -14.38 18.98 -22.95
N ASN A 159 -15.63 19.23 -22.55
CA ASN A 159 -16.68 18.23 -22.36
C ASN A 159 -16.32 17.12 -21.37
N ILE A 160 -15.28 17.25 -20.53
CA ILE A 160 -14.87 16.20 -19.59
C ILE A 160 -15.18 16.61 -18.16
N VAL A 161 -15.95 15.78 -17.46
CA VAL A 161 -16.22 15.90 -16.02
C VAL A 161 -15.64 14.67 -15.31
N ILE A 162 -14.77 14.91 -14.33
CA ILE A 162 -14.16 13.88 -13.50
C ILE A 162 -14.89 13.83 -12.16
N ILE A 163 -15.40 12.65 -11.81
CA ILE A 163 -15.98 12.34 -10.51
C ILE A 163 -14.95 11.55 -9.72
N GLU A 164 -14.48 12.11 -8.60
CA GLU A 164 -13.50 11.47 -7.73
C GLU A 164 -14.11 11.16 -6.37
N GLY A 165 -13.82 9.97 -5.84
CA GLY A 165 -14.30 9.56 -4.52
C GLY A 165 -14.16 8.06 -4.28
N ILE A 166 -14.30 7.63 -3.03
CA ILE A 166 -14.19 6.21 -2.67
C ILE A 166 -15.26 5.34 -3.37
N TYR A 167 -16.43 5.91 -3.66
CA TYR A 167 -17.56 5.26 -4.33
C TYR A 167 -17.80 5.72 -5.77
N ALA A 168 -16.82 6.37 -6.41
CA ALA A 168 -16.99 6.91 -7.76
C ALA A 168 -17.24 5.84 -8.83
N LEU A 169 -16.98 4.56 -8.54
CA LEU A 169 -17.23 3.42 -9.42
C LEU A 169 -18.45 2.57 -9.00
N SER A 170 -19.23 3.06 -8.03
CA SER A 170 -20.42 2.38 -7.51
C SER A 170 -21.48 2.12 -8.56
N GLU A 171 -22.32 1.11 -8.31
CA GLU A 171 -23.40 0.70 -9.23
C GLU A 171 -24.29 1.88 -9.64
N LYS A 172 -24.55 2.81 -8.71
CA LYS A 172 -25.36 4.02 -8.91
C LYS A 172 -24.79 4.96 -9.97
N LEU A 173 -23.46 5.03 -10.11
CA LEU A 173 -22.78 5.88 -11.09
C LEU A 173 -22.33 5.11 -12.33
N ARG A 174 -22.05 3.80 -12.19
CA ARG A 174 -21.36 2.98 -13.18
C ARG A 174 -21.95 3.04 -14.59
N THR A 175 -23.28 3.10 -14.70
CA THR A 175 -24.00 3.16 -15.99
C THR A 175 -23.85 4.50 -16.70
N LEU A 176 -23.57 5.57 -15.94
CA LEU A 176 -23.40 6.93 -16.45
C LEU A 176 -21.97 7.22 -16.90
N LEU A 177 -20.98 6.53 -16.34
CA LEU A 177 -19.55 6.76 -16.59
C LEU A 177 -19.14 6.24 -17.97
N ASP A 178 -18.41 7.04 -18.74
CA ASP A 178 -17.78 6.63 -20.00
C ASP A 178 -16.40 6.00 -19.75
N LEU A 179 -15.71 6.42 -18.68
CA LEU A 179 -14.42 5.90 -18.27
C LEU A 179 -14.40 5.61 -16.76
N ARG A 180 -13.89 4.43 -16.39
CA ARG A 180 -13.73 4.01 -14.99
C ARG A 180 -12.26 3.76 -14.72
N VAL A 181 -11.71 4.49 -13.76
CA VAL A 181 -10.31 4.41 -13.35
C VAL A 181 -10.25 4.04 -11.88
N SER A 182 -9.44 3.05 -11.53
CA SER A 182 -9.11 2.76 -10.14
C SER A 182 -7.67 3.15 -9.83
N VAL A 183 -7.46 3.78 -8.68
CA VAL A 183 -6.15 4.12 -8.12
C VAL A 183 -6.02 3.42 -6.77
N THR A 184 -5.00 2.58 -6.62
CA THR A 184 -4.75 1.80 -5.39
C THR A 184 -3.26 1.82 -5.05
N GLY A 185 -2.86 1.95 -3.79
CA GLY A 185 -1.46 1.83 -3.36
C GLY A 185 -1.14 0.51 -2.68
N GLY A 186 -2.16 -0.33 -2.48
CA GLY A 186 -2.12 -1.50 -1.61
C GLY A 186 -2.82 -1.18 -0.30
N VAL A 187 -3.67 -2.08 0.17
CA VAL A 187 -4.55 -1.84 1.34
C VAL A 187 -3.74 -1.37 2.55
N HIS A 188 -2.56 -1.96 2.77
CA HIS A 188 -1.67 -1.57 3.86
C HIS A 188 -1.22 -0.10 3.78
N LEU A 189 -0.62 0.31 2.64
CA LEU A 189 -0.08 1.65 2.47
C LEU A 189 -1.19 2.71 2.41
N ASP A 190 -2.34 2.37 1.86
CA ASP A 190 -3.49 3.28 1.76
C ASP A 190 -4.07 3.57 3.15
N LEU A 191 -4.17 2.55 4.02
CA LEU A 191 -4.54 2.72 5.43
C LEU A 191 -3.54 3.61 6.18
N VAL A 192 -2.24 3.38 6.03
CA VAL A 192 -1.20 4.22 6.67
C VAL A 192 -1.33 5.68 6.26
N LYS A 193 -1.48 5.93 4.95
CA LYS A 193 -1.67 7.30 4.42
C LYS A 193 -2.91 7.95 5.00
N ARG A 194 -4.00 7.18 5.16
CA ARG A 194 -5.22 7.68 5.82
C ARG A 194 -4.95 8.07 7.27
N VAL A 195 -4.29 7.20 8.06
CA VAL A 195 -3.95 7.51 9.46
C VAL A 195 -3.18 8.82 9.57
N ILE A 196 -2.08 8.95 8.82
CA ILE A 196 -1.22 10.14 8.87
C ILE A 196 -2.00 11.40 8.48
N ARG A 197 -2.81 11.32 7.42
CA ARG A 197 -3.63 12.42 6.94
C ARG A 197 -4.68 12.84 7.97
N ASP A 198 -5.34 11.89 8.61
CA ASP A 198 -6.44 12.16 9.54
C ASP A 198 -5.90 12.74 10.86
N ILE A 199 -4.73 12.27 11.35
CA ILE A 199 -3.98 12.91 12.47
C ILE A 199 -3.72 14.39 12.16
N GLN A 200 -3.23 14.70 10.95
CA GLN A 200 -2.90 16.07 10.55
C GLN A 200 -4.15 16.97 10.39
N ARG A 201 -5.30 16.40 10.02
CA ARG A 201 -6.52 17.16 9.69
C ARG A 201 -7.43 17.40 10.89
N ALA A 202 -7.57 16.41 11.77
CA ALA A 202 -8.62 16.37 12.77
C ALA A 202 -8.13 16.60 14.21
N GLY A 203 -6.82 16.61 14.46
CA GLY A 203 -6.30 16.61 15.83
C GLY A 203 -6.77 15.41 16.66
N GLN A 204 -7.23 14.34 15.99
CA GLN A 204 -7.69 13.11 16.60
C GLN A 204 -6.49 12.29 17.08
N GLU A 205 -6.67 11.64 18.23
CA GLU A 205 -5.66 10.75 18.78
C GLU A 205 -5.49 9.52 17.86
N PRO A 206 -4.25 9.11 17.55
CA PRO A 206 -4.00 8.03 16.60
C PRO A 206 -4.65 6.68 16.93
N GLU A 207 -4.82 6.39 18.22
CA GLU A 207 -5.48 5.20 18.76
C GLU A 207 -6.90 5.04 18.21
N GLU A 208 -7.67 6.14 18.19
CA GLU A 208 -9.06 6.17 17.73
C GLU A 208 -9.16 5.91 16.23
N ILE A 209 -8.23 6.50 15.46
CA ILE A 209 -8.18 6.38 14.01
C ILE A 209 -7.90 4.92 13.59
N ILE A 210 -6.99 4.25 14.30
CA ILE A 210 -6.64 2.85 14.00
C ILE A 210 -7.77 1.90 14.35
N HIS A 211 -8.45 2.15 15.48
CA HIS A 211 -9.65 1.39 15.86
C HIS A 211 -10.72 1.50 14.77
N GLN A 212 -11.05 2.74 14.37
CA GLN A 212 -12.00 3.04 13.29
C GLN A 212 -11.61 2.36 11.97
N ILE A 213 -10.32 2.30 11.65
CA ILE A 213 -9.84 1.63 10.44
C ILE A 213 -10.20 0.15 10.42
N SER A 214 -9.99 -0.54 11.54
CA SER A 214 -10.19 -1.98 11.63
C SER A 214 -11.65 -2.39 11.72
N GLU A 215 -12.45 -1.66 12.49
CA GLU A 215 -13.84 -2.02 12.76
C GLU A 215 -14.82 -1.46 11.72
N THR A 216 -14.46 -0.35 11.07
CA THR A 216 -15.38 0.39 10.20
C THR A 216 -14.87 0.50 8.78
N VAL A 217 -13.69 1.11 8.58
CA VAL A 217 -13.19 1.45 7.24
C VAL A 217 -13.01 0.22 6.36
N TYR A 218 -12.36 -0.82 6.89
CA TYR A 218 -12.08 -1.98 6.06
C TYR A 218 -13.29 -2.85 5.75
N PRO A 219 -14.19 -3.16 6.70
CA PRO A 219 -15.45 -3.82 6.36
C PRO A 219 -16.19 -3.10 5.23
N MET A 220 -16.24 -1.76 5.26
CA MET A 220 -16.83 -0.96 4.17
C MET A 220 -16.03 -1.09 2.87
N TYR A 221 -14.69 -1.03 2.93
CA TYR A 221 -13.84 -1.24 1.76
C TYR A 221 -14.08 -2.59 1.10
N LYS A 222 -14.05 -3.69 1.86
CA LYS A 222 -14.20 -5.04 1.34
C LYS A 222 -15.61 -5.31 0.81
N ALA A 223 -16.63 -4.77 1.49
CA ALA A 223 -18.02 -4.97 1.12
C ALA A 223 -18.43 -4.19 -0.14
N PHE A 224 -17.97 -2.94 -0.26
CA PHE A 224 -18.50 -2.01 -1.26
C PHE A 224 -17.44 -1.49 -2.23
N ILE A 225 -16.26 -1.08 -1.75
CA ILE A 225 -15.26 -0.41 -2.60
C ILE A 225 -14.50 -1.42 -3.47
N GLU A 226 -13.94 -2.49 -2.87
CA GLU A 226 -13.10 -3.47 -3.58
C GLU A 226 -13.82 -4.12 -4.79
N PRO A 227 -15.09 -4.53 -4.69
CA PRO A 227 -15.84 -5.04 -5.84
C PRO A 227 -15.96 -4.01 -6.98
N ASP A 228 -16.22 -2.75 -6.63
CA ASP A 228 -16.37 -1.66 -7.61
C ASP A 228 -15.07 -1.38 -8.38
N LEU A 229 -13.91 -1.42 -7.70
CA LEU A 229 -12.60 -1.20 -8.32
C LEU A 229 -12.25 -2.27 -9.36
N LYS A 230 -12.77 -3.50 -9.21
CA LYS A 230 -12.56 -4.58 -10.20
C LYS A 230 -13.21 -4.26 -11.54
N THR A 231 -14.22 -3.38 -11.55
CA THR A 231 -14.93 -2.96 -12.75
C THR A 231 -14.22 -1.89 -13.57
N ALA A 232 -13.10 -1.34 -13.09
CA ALA A 232 -12.35 -0.28 -13.76
C ALA A 232 -11.82 -0.73 -15.14
N HIS A 233 -11.87 0.19 -16.12
CA HIS A 233 -11.23 0.00 -17.42
C HIS A 233 -9.70 0.16 -17.31
N ILE A 234 -9.24 1.06 -16.44
CA ILE A 234 -7.82 1.34 -16.22
C ILE A 234 -7.54 1.19 -14.73
N LYS A 235 -6.56 0.35 -14.39
CA LYS A 235 -6.14 0.08 -13.00
C LYS A 235 -4.75 0.65 -12.77
N ILE A 236 -4.63 1.54 -11.79
CA ILE A 236 -3.40 2.28 -11.48
C ILE A 236 -2.92 1.92 -10.09
N THR A 237 -1.63 1.59 -10.00
CA THR A 237 -0.94 1.28 -8.75
C THR A 237 -0.04 2.45 -8.34
N ASN A 238 -0.33 3.03 -7.18
CA ASN A 238 0.41 4.13 -6.58
C ASN A 238 1.34 3.65 -5.46
N LYS A 239 2.58 3.33 -5.81
CA LYS A 239 3.62 2.90 -4.87
C LYS A 239 4.25 4.05 -4.06
N PHE A 240 3.62 5.23 -4.01
CA PHE A 240 4.13 6.33 -3.18
C PHE A 240 4.25 5.89 -1.73
N ASN A 241 5.42 6.12 -1.15
CA ASN A 241 5.73 5.77 0.22
C ASN A 241 5.42 6.96 1.15
N PRO A 242 4.48 6.85 2.09
CA PRO A 242 4.20 7.94 3.02
C PRO A 242 5.36 8.28 3.96
N PHE A 243 6.34 7.38 4.11
CA PHE A 243 7.49 7.57 4.98
C PHE A 243 8.59 8.44 4.37
N THR A 244 8.56 8.69 3.05
CA THR A 244 9.51 9.59 2.39
C THR A 244 9.20 11.03 2.79
N GLY A 245 9.77 11.47 3.91
CA GLY A 245 9.54 12.81 4.48
C GLY A 245 9.47 12.87 6.00
N PHE A 246 9.46 11.74 6.72
CA PHE A 246 9.57 11.78 8.18
C PHE A 246 10.93 12.35 8.58
N GLN A 247 10.89 13.50 9.26
CA GLN A 247 12.06 14.36 9.50
C GLN A 247 13.03 13.82 10.57
N SER A 248 12.74 12.66 11.19
CA SER A 248 13.54 12.10 12.29
C SER A 248 13.70 10.57 12.20
N PRO A 249 14.40 10.05 11.17
CA PRO A 249 14.69 8.62 11.11
C PRO A 249 15.54 8.18 12.32
N THR A 250 15.30 6.96 12.82
CA THR A 250 16.21 6.33 13.78
C THR A 250 17.28 5.58 13.01
N TYR A 251 18.54 5.87 13.30
CA TYR A 251 19.69 5.14 12.79
C TYR A 251 20.06 4.02 13.76
N ILE A 252 20.31 2.83 13.23
CA ILE A 252 20.61 1.64 14.02
C ILE A 252 21.89 0.99 13.48
N LEU A 253 22.89 0.87 14.34
CA LEU A 253 24.03 -0.02 14.13
C LEU A 253 23.73 -1.33 14.84
N LYS A 254 23.88 -2.46 14.13
CA LYS A 254 23.67 -3.79 14.70
C LYS A 254 24.93 -4.63 14.53
N SER A 255 25.34 -5.35 15.58
CA SER A 255 26.44 -6.32 15.53
C SER A 255 26.07 -7.60 16.29
N ALA A 256 26.72 -8.71 15.96
CA ALA A 256 26.65 -9.97 16.70
C ALA A 256 27.84 -10.16 17.66
N LYS A 257 28.70 -9.14 17.84
CA LYS A 257 29.76 -9.16 18.85
C LYS A 257 29.16 -9.10 20.25
N ASN A 258 29.79 -9.78 21.20
CA ASN A 258 29.45 -9.66 22.61
C ASN A 258 30.14 -8.42 23.19
N VAL A 259 29.38 -7.59 23.89
CA VAL A 259 29.87 -6.39 24.57
C VAL A 259 29.50 -6.50 26.05
N ALA A 260 30.46 -6.20 26.93
CA ALA A 260 30.24 -6.24 28.37
C ALA A 260 29.45 -5.01 28.84
N VAL A 261 28.61 -5.18 29.87
CA VAL A 261 27.80 -4.10 30.46
C VAL A 261 28.69 -2.96 30.97
N ASP A 262 29.83 -3.28 31.59
CA ASP A 262 30.76 -2.28 32.12
C ASP A 262 31.34 -1.38 31.02
N GLN A 263 31.59 -1.95 29.84
CA GLN A 263 32.08 -1.19 28.68
C GLN A 263 31.01 -0.22 28.16
N ILE A 264 29.74 -0.63 28.18
CA ILE A 264 28.61 0.23 27.76
C ILE A 264 28.44 1.38 28.74
N LYS A 265 28.49 1.12 30.04
CA LYS A 265 28.40 2.15 31.08
C LYS A 265 29.58 3.13 31.06
N ALA A 266 30.76 2.69 30.64
CA ALA A 266 31.92 3.57 30.47
C ALA A 266 31.82 4.50 29.25
N VAL A 267 31.05 4.10 28.23
CA VAL A 267 30.86 4.85 26.98
C VAL A 267 29.65 5.78 27.05
N LEU A 268 28.61 5.41 27.80
CA LEU A 268 27.43 6.24 28.02
C LEU A 268 27.65 7.23 29.18
N SER A 269 26.81 8.28 29.18
CA SER A 269 26.83 9.34 30.21
C SER A 269 26.53 8.79 31.61
N GLU A 270 26.97 9.46 32.68
CA GLU A 270 26.75 9.02 34.08
C GLU A 270 25.25 8.87 34.45
N ASP A 271 24.36 9.61 33.80
CA ASP A 271 22.89 9.56 33.98
C ASP A 271 22.19 8.47 33.12
N CYS A 272 22.90 7.38 32.81
CA CYS A 272 22.36 6.29 31.99
C CYS A 272 21.22 5.53 32.69
N LEU A 273 20.06 5.46 32.04
CA LEU A 273 18.94 4.62 32.47
C LEU A 273 19.16 3.17 32.03
N GLU A 274 19.15 2.24 32.98
CA GLU A 274 19.28 0.80 32.75
C GLU A 274 17.93 0.11 33.00
N THR A 275 17.43 -0.60 31.99
CA THR A 275 16.16 -1.33 32.08
C THR A 275 16.23 -2.66 31.33
N THR A 276 15.56 -3.68 31.85
CA THR A 276 15.34 -4.94 31.15
C THR A 276 13.92 -5.00 30.63
N GLU A 277 13.74 -5.29 29.35
CA GLU A 277 12.43 -5.38 28.72
C GLU A 277 12.26 -6.71 27.97
N GLN A 278 11.07 -7.28 28.04
CA GLN A 278 10.67 -8.39 27.19
C GLN A 278 9.69 -7.88 26.11
N THR A 279 10.01 -8.13 24.85
CA THR A 279 9.22 -7.68 23.71
C THR A 279 8.82 -8.85 22.83
N TYR A 280 7.55 -8.84 22.40
CA TYR A 280 7.01 -9.78 21.43
C TYR A 280 6.60 -8.99 20.18
N ASP A 281 7.31 -9.19 19.09
CA ASP A 281 7.02 -8.55 17.82
C ASP A 281 6.33 -9.52 16.88
N ILE A 282 5.06 -9.27 16.59
CA ILE A 282 4.25 -10.03 15.65
C ILE A 282 4.39 -9.35 14.28
N TYR A 283 5.04 -10.04 13.34
CA TYR A 283 5.18 -9.58 11.96
C TYR A 283 3.99 -10.11 11.15
N LEU A 284 3.19 -9.17 10.67
CA LEU A 284 1.99 -9.41 9.88
C LEU A 284 2.30 -9.16 8.40
N LEU A 285 2.11 -10.19 7.58
CA LEU A 285 2.21 -10.13 6.13
C LEU A 285 0.93 -9.49 5.56
N PRO A 286 1.04 -8.43 4.76
CA PRO A 286 -0.12 -7.84 4.10
C PRO A 286 -0.84 -8.81 3.15
N PRO A 287 -2.16 -8.65 2.93
CA PRO A 287 -2.92 -9.50 2.04
C PRO A 287 -2.42 -9.38 0.60
N GLY A 288 -2.20 -10.52 -0.06
CA GLY A 288 -1.76 -10.60 -1.46
C GLY A 288 -0.26 -10.41 -1.69
N GLU A 289 0.51 -10.17 -0.64
CA GLU A 289 1.97 -10.19 -0.67
C GLU A 289 2.50 -11.61 -0.45
N ASP A 290 3.61 -11.93 -1.10
CA ASP A 290 4.28 -13.22 -0.95
C ASP A 290 5.26 -13.18 0.24
N PRO A 291 5.20 -14.13 1.20
CA PRO A 291 6.08 -14.14 2.37
C PRO A 291 7.58 -14.10 2.04
N GLU A 292 8.01 -14.67 0.91
CA GLU A 292 9.43 -14.73 0.54
C GLU A 292 9.96 -13.42 -0.05
N THR A 293 9.10 -12.66 -0.72
CA THR A 293 9.46 -11.42 -1.40
C THR A 293 8.99 -10.16 -0.68
N CYS A 294 8.11 -10.29 0.32
CA CYS A 294 7.59 -9.16 1.08
C CYS A 294 8.69 -8.46 1.88
N GLN A 295 8.80 -7.14 1.68
CA GLN A 295 9.75 -6.27 2.38
C GLN A 295 9.08 -5.35 3.40
N SER A 296 7.75 -5.22 3.35
CA SER A 296 6.98 -4.24 4.11
C SER A 296 5.98 -4.94 5.03
N TYR A 297 6.50 -5.51 6.12
CA TYR A 297 5.70 -6.12 7.16
C TYR A 297 5.05 -5.07 8.06
N LEU A 298 3.80 -5.30 8.44
CA LEU A 298 3.19 -4.58 9.55
C LEU A 298 3.64 -5.23 10.85
N ARG A 299 4.16 -4.45 11.80
CA ARG A 299 4.68 -4.98 13.06
C ARG A 299 3.79 -4.57 14.21
N MET A 300 3.24 -5.54 14.94
CA MET A 300 2.56 -5.29 16.20
C MET A 300 3.46 -5.76 17.35
N ARG A 301 3.89 -4.82 18.21
CA ARG A 301 4.72 -5.10 19.38
C ARG A 301 3.85 -5.21 20.62
N ASN A 302 4.06 -6.23 21.43
CA ASN A 302 3.63 -6.27 22.83
C ASN A 302 4.86 -6.05 23.72
N LYS A 303 4.76 -5.05 24.61
CA LYS A 303 5.69 -4.82 25.72
C LYS A 303 4.87 -4.70 26.99
N ASP A 304 5.09 -5.61 27.94
CA ASP A 304 4.44 -5.61 29.26
C ASP A 304 2.90 -5.51 29.22
N GLY A 305 2.28 -6.15 28.22
CA GLY A 305 0.83 -6.15 28.03
C GLY A 305 0.27 -4.95 27.26
N LYS A 306 1.11 -3.95 26.96
CA LYS A 306 0.75 -2.84 26.06
C LYS A 306 1.09 -3.21 24.62
N TYR A 307 0.11 -3.06 23.74
CA TYR A 307 0.27 -3.35 22.33
C TYR A 307 0.51 -2.05 21.57
N SER A 308 1.48 -2.06 20.68
CA SER A 308 1.77 -0.93 19.80
C SER A 308 1.86 -1.39 18.36
N LEU A 309 1.15 -0.72 17.47
CA LEU A 309 1.26 -0.95 16.04
C LEU A 309 2.35 -0.06 15.47
N MET A 310 3.28 -0.66 14.75
CA MET A 310 4.44 0.00 14.16
C MET A 310 4.37 -0.12 12.65
N PHE A 311 4.38 1.03 11.99
CA PHE A 311 4.62 1.10 10.56
C PHE A 311 6.07 1.52 10.36
N GLU A 312 6.88 0.61 9.85
CA GLU A 312 8.32 0.79 9.68
C GLU A 312 8.68 0.48 8.23
N GLU A 313 9.44 1.36 7.59
CA GLU A 313 10.16 1.01 6.37
C GLU A 313 11.65 1.05 6.67
N TRP A 314 12.38 0.12 6.08
CA TRP A 314 13.80 -0.04 6.34
C TRP A 314 14.58 0.36 5.11
N VAL A 315 15.48 1.33 5.28
CA VAL A 315 16.46 1.69 4.27
C VAL A 315 17.83 1.30 4.81
N THR A 316 18.55 0.48 4.07
CA THR A 316 19.90 0.07 4.42
C THR A 316 20.90 1.03 3.78
N ASP A 317 21.74 1.64 4.60
CA ASP A 317 22.82 2.55 4.20
C ASP A 317 24.07 2.17 5.00
N ASN A 318 24.77 1.15 4.50
CA ASN A 318 25.85 0.44 5.21
C ASN A 318 26.85 1.43 5.86
N PRO A 319 27.10 1.36 7.19
CA PRO A 319 26.75 0.31 8.16
C PRO A 319 25.37 0.42 8.83
N PHE A 320 24.59 1.45 8.51
CA PHE A 320 23.35 1.76 9.19
C PHE A 320 22.15 1.02 8.61
N VAL A 321 21.26 0.64 9.51
CA VAL A 321 19.85 0.39 9.21
C VAL A 321 19.08 1.66 9.59
N ILE A 322 18.45 2.30 8.61
CA ILE A 322 17.63 3.50 8.79
C ILE A 322 16.18 3.07 8.93
N SER A 323 15.54 3.51 10.00
CA SER A 323 14.16 3.15 10.35
C SER A 323 13.31 4.42 10.57
N PRO A 324 12.74 5.00 9.50
CA PRO A 324 11.55 5.82 9.64
C PRO A 324 10.41 4.95 10.17
N ARG A 325 9.85 5.33 11.32
CA ARG A 325 8.76 4.60 11.94
C ARG A 325 7.71 5.52 12.53
N ILE A 326 6.48 5.04 12.51
CA ILE A 326 5.39 5.60 13.29
C ILE A 326 4.87 4.50 14.18
N THR A 327 4.62 4.81 15.45
CA THR A 327 4.17 3.86 16.46
C THR A 327 2.96 4.43 17.18
N PHE A 328 1.96 3.58 17.39
CA PHE A 328 0.69 3.94 18.01
C PHE A 328 0.33 2.89 19.06
N GLU A 329 -0.20 3.29 20.21
CA GLU A 329 -0.74 2.32 21.15
C GLU A 329 -2.05 1.77 20.60
N VAL A 330 -2.32 0.47 20.77
CA VAL A 330 -3.48 -0.18 20.19
C VAL A 330 -4.07 -1.23 21.12
N SER A 331 -5.36 -1.52 20.94
CA SER A 331 -6.03 -2.63 21.61
C SER A 331 -5.69 -3.98 20.97
N VAL A 332 -5.68 -5.05 21.76
CA VAL A 332 -5.49 -6.44 21.29
C VAL A 332 -6.51 -6.84 20.23
N ARG A 333 -7.72 -6.26 20.30
CA ARG A 333 -8.81 -6.52 19.34
C ARG A 333 -8.41 -6.19 17.90
N LEU A 334 -7.50 -5.23 17.73
CA LEU A 334 -6.99 -4.83 16.43
C LEU A 334 -6.34 -5.99 15.68
N LEU A 335 -5.65 -6.90 16.38
CA LEU A 335 -5.05 -8.08 15.73
C LEU A 335 -6.11 -8.94 15.03
N GLY A 336 -7.26 -9.15 15.69
CA GLY A 336 -8.40 -9.86 15.08
C GLY A 336 -8.94 -9.12 13.86
N GLY A 337 -9.04 -7.79 13.94
CA GLY A 337 -9.36 -6.92 12.80
C GLY A 337 -8.39 -7.11 11.64
N LEU A 338 -7.08 -6.97 11.89
CA LEU A 338 -6.00 -7.17 10.92
C LEU A 338 -6.06 -8.53 10.23
N MET A 339 -6.32 -9.60 11.00
CA MET A 339 -6.49 -10.95 10.44
C MET A 339 -7.74 -11.06 9.56
N ALA A 340 -8.86 -10.44 9.93
CA ALA A 340 -10.03 -10.32 9.05
C ALA A 340 -9.73 -9.49 7.79
N LEU A 341 -8.73 -8.59 7.84
CA LEU A 341 -8.23 -7.91 6.65
C LEU A 341 -7.41 -8.81 5.71
N GLY A 342 -7.18 -10.07 6.08
CA GLY A 342 -6.35 -11.00 5.34
C GLY A 342 -4.86 -10.88 5.64
N TYR A 343 -4.47 -10.16 6.70
CA TYR A 343 -3.09 -10.24 7.17
C TYR A 343 -2.86 -11.60 7.79
N THR A 344 -1.71 -12.19 7.50
CA THR A 344 -1.29 -13.45 8.08
C THR A 344 -0.08 -13.22 8.98
N ILE A 345 0.03 -13.98 10.07
CA ILE A 345 1.19 -13.91 10.94
C ILE A 345 2.34 -14.63 10.23
N ALA A 346 3.35 -13.89 9.78
CA ALA A 346 4.52 -14.45 9.12
C ALA A 346 5.50 -15.06 10.14
N THR A 347 5.74 -14.33 11.24
CA THR A 347 6.51 -14.80 12.36
C THR A 347 6.22 -13.98 13.61
N ILE A 348 6.44 -14.60 14.77
CA ILE A 348 6.49 -13.91 16.05
C ILE A 348 7.93 -13.96 16.50
N LEU A 349 8.48 -12.80 16.84
CA LEU A 349 9.83 -12.63 17.36
C LEU A 349 9.75 -12.31 18.85
N LYS A 350 10.43 -13.11 19.67
CA LYS A 350 10.49 -12.93 21.11
C LYS A 350 11.90 -12.48 21.45
N ARG A 351 11.98 -11.34 22.12
CA ARG A 351 13.25 -10.67 22.38
C ARG A 351 13.32 -10.19 23.81
N ASN A 352 14.38 -10.61 24.49
CA ASN A 352 14.74 -10.11 25.80
C ASN A 352 15.87 -9.10 25.59
N SER A 353 15.65 -7.85 25.99
CA SER A 353 16.57 -6.76 25.77
C SER A 353 17.05 -6.19 27.10
N HIS A 354 18.36 -6.07 27.26
CA HIS A 354 18.95 -5.22 28.30
C HIS A 354 19.29 -3.86 27.67
N VAL A 355 18.60 -2.82 28.11
CA VAL A 355 18.59 -1.50 27.48
C VAL A 355 19.29 -0.50 28.37
N PHE A 356 20.23 0.22 27.76
CA PHE A 356 20.96 1.34 28.32
C PHE A 356 20.64 2.56 27.47
N SER A 357 20.12 3.63 28.07
CA SER A 357 19.75 4.83 27.32
C SER A 357 20.19 6.09 28.04
N ASP A 358 20.74 7.02 27.26
CA ASP A 358 20.93 8.42 27.64
C ASP A 358 20.10 9.35 26.71
N ASP A 359 20.28 10.66 26.84
CA ASP A 359 19.53 11.66 26.07
C ASP A 359 19.76 11.59 24.54
N LYS A 360 20.84 10.95 24.09
CA LYS A 360 21.28 10.97 22.68
C LYS A 360 21.22 9.59 22.03
N VAL A 361 21.54 8.54 22.77
CA VAL A 361 21.77 7.19 22.25
C VAL A 361 21.17 6.12 23.17
N CYS A 362 20.70 5.05 22.55
CA CYS A 362 20.18 3.87 23.20
C CYS A 362 20.96 2.63 22.74
N VAL A 363 21.64 1.97 23.66
CA VAL A 363 22.33 0.69 23.44
C VAL A 363 21.46 -0.45 23.96
N LYS A 364 21.21 -1.46 23.13
CA LYS A 364 20.43 -2.64 23.49
C LYS A 364 21.23 -3.91 23.31
N LEU A 365 21.31 -4.72 24.36
CA LEU A 365 21.77 -6.10 24.30
C LEU A 365 20.56 -7.00 24.11
N ASP A 366 20.33 -7.44 22.88
CA ASP A 366 19.16 -8.20 22.46
C ASP A 366 19.50 -9.70 22.41
N TRP A 367 18.76 -10.53 23.14
CA TRP A 367 18.72 -11.98 22.92
C TRP A 367 17.43 -12.34 22.16
N LEU A 368 17.58 -13.00 21.02
CA LEU A 368 16.44 -13.43 20.20
C LEU A 368 16.28 -14.94 20.31
N GLU A 369 15.11 -15.38 20.77
CA GLU A 369 14.82 -16.80 21.02
C GLU A 369 14.83 -17.62 19.73
N GLN A 370 14.26 -17.08 18.65
CA GLN A 370 14.11 -17.74 17.35
C GLN A 370 15.44 -18.04 16.66
N LEU A 371 16.47 -17.23 16.92
CA LEU A 371 17.81 -17.42 16.37
C LEU A 371 18.78 -18.04 17.38
N ASN A 372 18.39 -18.09 18.66
CA ASN A 372 19.26 -18.40 19.79
C ASN A 372 20.60 -17.64 19.75
N ARG A 373 20.53 -16.31 19.50
CA ARG A 373 21.70 -15.44 19.29
C ARG A 373 21.56 -14.12 20.03
N HIS A 374 22.71 -13.59 20.44
CA HIS A 374 22.84 -12.24 21.00
C HIS A 374 23.23 -11.25 19.92
N TYR A 375 22.66 -10.05 20.01
CA TYR A 375 23.01 -8.91 19.19
C TYR A 375 23.14 -7.66 20.04
N VAL A 376 24.01 -6.76 19.62
CA VAL A 376 24.12 -5.40 20.14
C VAL A 376 23.50 -4.47 19.12
N GLN A 377 22.61 -3.59 19.58
CA GLN A 377 22.09 -2.48 18.78
C GLN A 377 22.46 -1.15 19.41
N VAL A 378 22.99 -0.22 18.61
CA VAL A 378 23.20 1.17 18.99
C VAL A 378 22.23 2.01 18.17
N GLN A 379 21.28 2.68 18.82
CA GLN A 379 20.19 3.44 18.20
C GLN A 379 20.25 4.92 18.56
N GLY A 380 19.99 5.80 17.60
CA GLY A 380 20.08 7.24 17.80
C GLY A 380 19.60 8.04 16.60
N ARG A 381 19.61 9.38 16.73
CA ARG A 381 19.21 10.31 15.66
C ARG A 381 20.39 10.89 14.88
N ASP A 382 21.60 10.83 15.44
CA ASP A 382 22.82 11.34 14.80
C ASP A 382 23.74 10.18 14.40
N ARG A 383 24.08 10.12 13.11
CA ARG A 383 24.95 9.08 12.54
C ARG A 383 26.38 9.16 13.06
N LEU A 384 26.89 10.37 13.30
CA LEU A 384 28.29 10.57 13.71
C LEU A 384 28.49 10.07 15.14
N VAL A 385 27.61 10.48 16.05
CA VAL A 385 27.62 10.05 17.45
C VAL A 385 27.47 8.52 17.56
N LEU A 386 26.55 7.94 16.78
CA LEU A 386 26.37 6.49 16.75
C LEU A 386 27.62 5.74 16.30
N LYS A 387 28.32 6.27 15.30
CA LYS A 387 29.54 5.65 14.79
C LYS A 387 30.65 5.73 15.85
N GLU A 388 30.87 6.88 16.46
CA GLU A 388 31.85 7.04 17.54
C GLU A 388 31.61 6.05 18.69
N ILE A 389 30.36 5.90 19.14
CA ILE A 389 30.00 4.93 20.18
C ILE A 389 30.21 3.49 19.68
N GLY A 390 29.82 3.18 18.45
CA GLY A 390 30.07 1.88 17.84
C GLY A 390 31.56 1.52 17.82
N ASP A 391 32.42 2.50 17.51
CA ASP A 391 33.86 2.35 17.44
C ASP A 391 34.47 2.17 18.85
N GLN A 392 34.01 2.94 19.84
CA GLN A 392 34.41 2.77 21.26
C GLN A 392 33.97 1.42 21.85
N LEU A 393 32.84 0.89 21.40
CA LEU A 393 32.37 -0.46 21.75
C LEU A 393 33.05 -1.57 20.92
N GLY A 394 33.97 -1.23 20.01
CA GLY A 394 34.73 -2.19 19.20
C GLY A 394 33.88 -2.92 18.16
N LEU A 395 32.78 -2.30 17.69
CA LEU A 395 31.83 -2.90 16.75
C LEU A 395 32.27 -2.77 15.29
N GLU A 396 33.33 -2.02 14.99
CA GLU A 396 33.86 -1.85 13.64
C GLU A 396 34.10 -3.18 12.92
N GLY A 397 33.80 -3.18 11.62
CA GLY A 397 33.92 -4.34 10.73
C GLY A 397 32.91 -5.46 10.97
N SER A 398 32.08 -5.37 12.01
CA SER A 398 31.13 -6.44 12.40
C SER A 398 29.66 -6.05 12.25
N TYR A 399 29.39 -4.94 11.55
CA TYR A 399 28.04 -4.42 11.36
C TYR A 399 27.21 -5.32 10.45
N ILE A 400 25.95 -5.53 10.85
CA ILE A 400 24.98 -6.36 10.16
C ILE A 400 23.84 -5.45 9.68
N PRO A 401 23.89 -4.95 8.43
CA PRO A 401 22.90 -4.03 7.86
C PRO A 401 21.67 -4.79 7.36
N ARG A 402 21.09 -5.65 8.21
CA ARG A 402 19.87 -6.40 7.95
C ARG A 402 18.94 -6.26 9.15
N THR A 403 17.64 -6.33 8.97
CA THR A 403 16.66 -6.36 10.06
C THR A 403 16.68 -7.71 10.79
N TYR A 404 15.94 -7.86 11.89
CA TYR A 404 15.80 -9.18 12.54
C TYR A 404 14.93 -10.14 11.73
N ILE A 405 13.87 -9.64 11.09
CA ILE A 405 13.00 -10.48 10.25
C ILE A 405 13.77 -11.08 9.08
N GLU A 406 14.62 -10.28 8.40
CA GLU A 406 15.48 -10.78 7.33
C GLU A 406 16.44 -11.87 7.83
N GLN A 407 17.02 -11.72 9.03
CA GLN A 407 17.90 -12.73 9.62
C GLN A 407 17.17 -14.05 9.89
N ILE A 408 15.93 -13.99 10.39
CA ILE A 408 15.10 -15.17 10.62
C ILE A 408 14.74 -15.86 9.30
N GLN A 409 14.34 -15.09 8.28
CA GLN A 409 14.05 -15.63 6.95
C GLN A 409 15.28 -16.28 6.32
N LEU A 410 16.44 -15.63 6.40
CA LEU A 410 17.71 -16.19 5.94
C LEU A 410 18.06 -17.50 6.65
N GLU A 411 17.91 -17.57 7.97
CA GLU A 411 18.19 -18.80 8.72
C GLU A 411 17.24 -19.94 8.31
N ARG A 412 15.96 -19.63 8.09
CA ARG A 412 14.98 -20.62 7.57
C ARG A 412 15.40 -21.16 6.20
N LEU A 413 15.74 -20.27 5.26
CA LEU A 413 16.19 -20.67 3.93
C LEU A 413 17.48 -21.51 3.97
N VAL A 414 18.44 -21.14 4.83
CA VAL A 414 19.67 -21.93 5.01
C VAL A 414 19.32 -23.32 5.53
N ASN A 415 18.46 -23.43 6.54
CA ASN A 415 18.05 -24.73 7.08
C ASN A 415 17.33 -25.60 6.03
N GLU A 416 16.49 -25.02 5.18
CA GLU A 416 15.84 -25.72 4.07
C GLU A 416 16.86 -26.24 3.05
N VAL A 417 17.85 -25.43 2.69
CA VAL A 417 18.96 -25.87 1.80
C VAL A 417 19.78 -26.98 2.46
N MET A 418 20.04 -26.91 3.77
CA MET A 418 20.76 -27.96 4.50
C MET A 418 19.96 -29.26 4.62
N ALA A 419 18.62 -29.17 4.57
CA ALA A 419 17.72 -30.33 4.59
C ALA A 419 17.58 -31.02 3.22
N LEU A 420 18.19 -30.50 2.16
CA LEU A 420 18.19 -31.15 0.85
C LEU A 420 18.96 -32.50 0.90
N PRO A 421 18.49 -33.53 0.17
CA PRO A 421 19.22 -34.78 0.00
C PRO A 421 20.65 -34.56 -0.55
N ASP A 422 21.61 -35.35 -0.08
CA ASP A 422 23.04 -35.17 -0.39
C ASP A 422 23.35 -35.31 -1.89
N ASP A 423 22.55 -36.10 -2.62
CA ASP A 423 22.60 -36.26 -4.08
C ASP A 423 22.34 -34.95 -4.84
N LEU A 424 21.56 -34.04 -4.25
CA LEU A 424 21.26 -32.72 -4.82
C LEU A 424 22.30 -31.68 -4.39
N LYS A 425 22.84 -31.77 -3.17
CA LYS A 425 23.94 -30.90 -2.69
C LYS A 425 25.20 -31.08 -3.52
N THR A 426 25.55 -32.33 -3.83
CA THR A 426 26.69 -32.70 -4.68
C THR A 426 26.51 -32.28 -6.14
N LYS A 427 25.30 -32.38 -6.71
CA LYS A 427 25.00 -31.86 -8.06
C LYS A 427 25.05 -30.34 -8.15
N LEU A 428 24.77 -29.64 -7.05
CA LEU A 428 24.81 -28.18 -6.97
C LEU A 428 26.21 -27.63 -6.61
N SER A 429 27.23 -28.49 -6.48
CA SER A 429 28.62 -28.08 -6.17
C SER A 429 28.74 -27.24 -4.88
N LEU A 430 27.93 -27.56 -3.87
CA LEU A 430 28.01 -26.87 -2.58
C LEU A 430 29.13 -27.51 -1.75
N ASP A 431 30.34 -26.94 -1.81
CA ASP A 431 31.49 -27.38 -1.00
C ASP A 431 31.16 -27.27 0.50
N GLU A 432 31.50 -28.31 1.27
CA GLU A 432 31.33 -28.35 2.73
C GLU A 432 32.07 -27.20 3.45
N ASP A 433 33.12 -26.65 2.85
CA ASP A 433 33.88 -25.51 3.39
C ASP A 433 33.24 -24.14 3.13
N LEU A 434 32.32 -24.01 2.16
CA LEU A 434 31.47 -22.81 1.99
C LEU A 434 30.24 -22.85 2.93
N VAL A 435 29.95 -24.02 3.49
CA VAL A 435 28.79 -24.34 4.33
C VAL A 435 29.10 -24.21 5.81
N SER A 436 30.38 -24.30 6.22
CA SER A 436 30.83 -24.09 7.60
C SER A 436 30.78 -22.61 8.05
N SER A 437 30.66 -21.67 7.11
CA SER A 437 30.40 -20.25 7.36
C SER A 437 29.40 -19.65 6.36
N PRO A 438 28.08 -19.81 6.60
CA PRO A 438 27.02 -19.15 5.81
C PRO A 438 27.11 -17.61 5.84
N LYS A 439 27.98 -17.04 6.70
CA LYS A 439 28.18 -15.60 6.91
C LYS A 439 28.87 -14.91 5.74
N GLU A 440 29.76 -15.57 4.99
CA GLU A 440 30.57 -14.93 3.94
C GLU A 440 30.09 -15.20 2.50
N ALA A 441 29.49 -16.37 2.25
CA ALA A 441 28.98 -16.70 0.92
C ALA A 441 27.71 -15.89 0.56
N LEU A 442 26.81 -15.70 1.52
CA LEU A 442 25.57 -14.95 1.32
C LEU A 442 25.75 -13.44 1.42
N SER A 443 26.82 -12.94 2.06
CA SER A 443 27.13 -11.50 2.07
C SER A 443 27.60 -11.03 0.70
N ARG A 444 28.34 -11.85 -0.05
CA ARG A 444 28.74 -11.57 -1.45
C ARG A 444 27.56 -11.64 -2.43
N ALA A 445 26.74 -12.68 -2.38
CA ALA A 445 25.59 -12.84 -3.29
C ALA A 445 24.47 -11.79 -3.08
N SER A 446 24.33 -11.25 -1.86
CA SER A 446 23.37 -10.17 -1.58
C SER A 446 23.96 -8.78 -1.81
N ALA A 447 25.28 -8.58 -1.67
CA ALA A 447 25.94 -7.37 -2.12
C ALA A 447 25.76 -7.16 -3.64
N ASP A 448 25.75 -8.22 -4.45
CA ASP A 448 25.49 -8.13 -5.89
C ASP A 448 24.02 -7.79 -6.21
N ARG A 449 23.05 -8.29 -5.43
CA ARG A 449 21.62 -7.87 -5.55
C ARG A 449 21.40 -6.41 -5.10
N VAL A 450 22.15 -5.94 -4.10
CA VAL A 450 22.12 -4.54 -3.63
C VAL A 450 22.90 -3.62 -4.57
N ALA A 451 23.98 -4.09 -5.19
CA ALA A 451 24.72 -3.36 -6.23
C ALA A 451 23.86 -3.17 -7.50
N MET A 452 23.13 -4.21 -7.92
CA MET A 452 22.10 -4.10 -8.98
C MET A 452 20.99 -3.09 -8.62
N ARG A 453 20.67 -2.94 -7.32
CA ARG A 453 19.71 -1.93 -6.84
C ARG A 453 20.28 -0.50 -6.92
N ASN A 454 21.56 -0.31 -6.63
CA ASN A 454 22.24 0.98 -6.75
C ASN A 454 22.51 1.38 -8.21
N GLU A 455 22.77 0.43 -9.12
CA GLU A 455 22.85 0.70 -10.55
C GLU A 455 21.48 1.09 -11.13
N ASN A 456 20.39 0.41 -10.75
CA ASN A 456 19.04 0.78 -11.18
C ASN A 456 18.53 2.12 -10.60
N MET A 457 19.16 2.62 -9.52
CA MET A 457 18.91 3.97 -8.97
C MET A 457 19.78 5.04 -9.64
N ARG A 458 20.97 4.68 -10.15
CA ARG A 458 21.86 5.61 -10.87
C ARG A 458 21.61 5.68 -12.38
N SER A 459 21.00 4.66 -12.99
CA SER A 459 20.74 4.60 -14.43
C SER A 459 19.50 5.39 -14.91
N GLY A 460 18.90 6.21 -14.03
CA GLY A 460 17.83 7.14 -14.38
C GLY A 460 18.28 8.35 -15.24
N LEU A 461 19.57 8.46 -15.53
CA LEU A 461 20.13 9.51 -16.41
C LEU A 461 20.96 8.88 -17.55
N SER A 462 20.38 8.96 -18.75
CA SER A 462 21.02 8.97 -20.07
C SER A 462 21.99 7.83 -20.45
N GLN A 463 21.58 6.93 -21.36
CA GLN A 463 21.97 6.95 -22.79
C GLN A 463 21.52 5.70 -23.56
N SER A 464 21.35 5.95 -24.85
CA SER A 464 20.88 5.19 -26.00
C SER A 464 21.62 3.90 -26.40
N TYR A 465 20.83 2.95 -26.93
CA TYR A 465 21.08 1.94 -27.98
C TYR A 465 22.46 1.25 -28.12
N THR A 466 22.49 -0.09 -28.12
CA THR A 466 22.71 -0.92 -29.33
C THR A 466 22.56 -2.43 -29.06
N ASN A 467 22.07 -3.15 -30.09
CA ASN A 467 21.82 -4.60 -30.10
C ASN A 467 23.10 -5.42 -30.25
N GLN A 468 23.15 -6.62 -29.64
CA GLN A 468 23.77 -7.78 -30.29
C GLN A 468 23.17 -9.12 -29.81
N ARG A 469 22.99 -10.00 -30.80
CA ARG A 469 22.41 -11.34 -30.77
C ARG A 469 23.37 -12.35 -30.11
N ASP A 470 22.86 -13.41 -29.49
CA ASP A 470 22.79 -14.75 -30.11
C ASP A 470 22.16 -15.83 -29.18
N LYS A 471 21.28 -16.62 -29.82
CA LYS A 471 21.06 -18.08 -29.78
C LYS A 471 21.26 -18.87 -28.47
N ASN A 472 20.20 -19.58 -28.04
CA ASN A 472 20.04 -21.02 -28.34
C ASN A 472 18.69 -21.59 -27.87
N ALA A 473 18.20 -22.55 -28.65
CA ALA A 473 16.91 -23.22 -28.55
C ALA A 473 17.01 -24.56 -27.80
N ALA A 474 15.91 -24.99 -27.17
CA ALA A 474 15.35 -26.36 -27.16
C ALA A 474 14.23 -26.41 -26.09
N LYS A 475 12.95 -26.56 -26.48
CA LYS A 475 12.22 -27.85 -26.56
C LYS A 475 12.29 -28.66 -25.25
N VAL A 476 11.17 -28.77 -24.53
CA VAL A 476 10.49 -30.05 -24.25
C VAL A 476 9.00 -29.77 -23.98
N ASN A 477 8.16 -30.55 -24.67
CA ASN A 477 6.71 -30.63 -24.59
C ASN A 477 6.22 -31.22 -23.25
N GLY A 478 5.06 -30.70 -22.82
CA GLY A 478 3.85 -31.50 -22.60
C GLY A 478 3.78 -32.34 -21.33
N TYR A 479 2.76 -32.08 -20.51
CA TYR A 479 1.65 -33.02 -20.30
C TYR A 479 0.41 -32.25 -19.79
N PHE A 480 -0.68 -32.42 -20.54
CA PHE A 480 -2.05 -32.06 -20.16
C PHE A 480 -2.58 -33.04 -19.11
N THR A 481 -3.48 -32.57 -18.23
CA THR A 481 -4.88 -33.02 -18.00
C THR A 481 -5.35 -32.52 -16.63
N ASN A 482 -6.22 -31.51 -16.55
CA ASN A 482 -7.69 -31.60 -16.46
C ASN A 482 -8.24 -32.44 -15.30
N ASN A 483 -8.92 -31.78 -14.36
CA ASN A 483 -10.17 -32.29 -13.81
C ASN A 483 -11.14 -31.13 -13.47
N ARG A 484 -12.28 -31.12 -14.18
CA ARG A 484 -13.57 -30.54 -13.76
C ARG A 484 -14.02 -31.29 -12.49
N GLY A 485 -14.67 -30.72 -11.48
CA GLY A 485 -15.81 -29.81 -11.47
C GLY A 485 -16.99 -30.57 -10.82
N PHE A 486 -17.59 -30.01 -9.78
CA PHE A 486 -18.93 -30.39 -9.30
C PHE A 486 -19.59 -29.18 -8.62
N ASP A 487 -20.73 -28.78 -9.20
CA ASP A 487 -21.74 -27.85 -8.68
C ASP A 487 -22.73 -28.58 -7.76
N GLU A 488 -23.33 -27.84 -6.81
CA GLU A 488 -24.77 -27.82 -6.39
C GLU A 488 -24.86 -27.12 -5.01
N ARG A 489 -25.42 -25.91 -4.86
CA ARG A 489 -26.83 -25.42 -4.85
C ARG A 489 -27.67 -25.75 -3.60
N ASN A 490 -28.50 -24.74 -3.28
CA ASN A 490 -29.65 -24.63 -2.36
C ASN A 490 -29.35 -24.15 -0.93
N SER A 491 -30.23 -23.42 -0.23
CA SER A 491 -31.20 -22.33 -0.50
C SER A 491 -31.80 -21.98 0.87
N ASP A 492 -32.39 -20.78 0.98
CA ASP A 492 -33.41 -20.37 1.97
C ASP A 492 -32.96 -20.05 3.42
N SER A 493 -33.51 -19.08 4.16
CA SER A 493 -34.38 -17.90 3.93
C SER A 493 -34.69 -17.26 5.30
N SER A 494 -34.96 -15.93 5.33
CA SER A 494 -35.76 -15.16 6.32
C SER A 494 -35.27 -15.08 7.79
N THR A 495 -35.41 -14.00 8.59
CA THR A 495 -36.48 -12.98 8.68
C THR A 495 -36.02 -11.82 9.60
N THR A 496 -36.28 -10.58 9.16
CA THR A 496 -36.81 -9.37 9.84
C THR A 496 -36.76 -9.19 11.38
N GLN A 497 -36.33 -8.00 11.85
CA GLN A 497 -37.21 -7.00 12.51
C GLN A 497 -36.50 -5.67 12.85
N LEU A 498 -37.25 -4.58 12.64
CA LEU A 498 -36.94 -3.17 12.90
C LEU A 498 -37.04 -2.81 14.38
N ASN A 499 -36.38 -1.72 14.80
CA ASN A 499 -37.05 -0.64 15.52
C ASN A 499 -36.30 0.70 15.46
N GLN A 500 -37.06 1.75 15.11
CA GLN A 500 -36.70 3.18 15.08
C GLN A 500 -36.89 3.80 16.47
N VAL A 501 -36.06 4.80 16.85
CA VAL A 501 -36.49 5.98 17.62
C VAL A 501 -35.69 7.23 17.19
N ILE A 502 -36.41 8.35 17.07
CA ILE A 502 -36.10 9.69 16.54
C ILE A 502 -35.64 10.65 17.68
N PRO A 503 -35.02 11.82 17.38
CA PRO A 503 -33.98 12.45 18.19
C PRO A 503 -34.45 13.66 19.02
N ILE A 504 -33.55 14.17 19.87
CA ILE A 504 -33.69 15.46 20.56
C ILE A 504 -32.58 16.41 20.09
N THR A 505 -33.03 17.53 19.52
CA THR A 505 -32.28 18.71 19.09
C THR A 505 -31.74 19.53 20.26
N CYS A 506 -30.54 20.09 20.11
CA CYS A 506 -30.17 21.36 20.73
C CYS A 506 -29.18 22.13 19.86
N ASP A 507 -29.64 23.28 19.38
CA ASP A 507 -28.86 24.39 18.83
C ASP A 507 -27.78 24.84 19.81
N ASN A 508 -26.59 25.20 19.31
CA ASN A 508 -26.06 26.53 19.56
C ASN A 508 -24.88 26.87 18.64
N SER A 509 -25.12 27.96 17.91
CA SER A 509 -24.19 28.90 17.33
C SER A 509 -23.07 29.32 18.30
N TYR A 510 -21.86 29.51 17.77
CA TYR A 510 -21.06 30.76 17.81
C TYR A 510 -19.55 30.51 17.59
N PHE A 511 -18.96 31.39 16.77
CA PHE A 511 -17.55 31.73 16.57
C PHE A 511 -16.75 31.13 15.39
N MET A 512 -16.00 32.07 14.80
CA MET A 512 -15.37 32.17 13.48
C MET A 512 -14.24 31.19 13.17
#